data_AF-A0A0D0CSM3-F1
#
_entry.id   AF-A0A0D0CSM3-F1
#
_cell.length_a   1.000
_cell.length_b   1.000
_cell.length_c   1.000
_cell.angle_alpha   90.00
_cell.angle_beta   90.00
_cell.angle_gamma   90.00
#
_symmetry.space_group_name_H-M   'P 1'
#
loop_
_entity.id
_entity.type
_entity.pdbx_description
1 polymer ?
#
loop_
_entity_poly.entity_id
_entity_poly.type
_entity_poly.pdbx_seq_one_letter_code
_entity_poly.pdbx_strand_id
1 'polypeptide(L)'
;MKPVNFIVITDGVPTDEPLDSIVALASRLDRGNYPLTQVGIQFVQIGNDKQATKFLAELDDDLSQSHNIRDIVDTTPYFGAELTAEMLIKILLGGINRRVDRRGAQAVMNL
;
A
#
# COMPACT_ATOMS: atom_id res chain seq x y z
N MET A 1 -10.24 -6.37 17.40
CA MET A 1 -9.15 -6.81 16.50
C MET A 1 -8.02 -5.81 16.62
N LYS A 2 -6.75 -6.25 16.73
CA LYS A 2 -5.62 -5.32 16.75
C LYS A 2 -5.39 -4.76 15.34
N PRO A 3 -4.96 -3.50 15.17
CA PRO A 3 -4.53 -2.98 13.88
C PRO A 3 -3.37 -3.80 13.30
N VAL A 4 -3.35 -4.00 11.97
CA VAL A 4 -2.31 -4.76 11.28
C VAL A 4 -1.85 -3.99 10.04
N ASN A 5 -0.54 -3.95 9.82
CA ASN A 5 0.07 -3.48 8.58
C ASN A 5 0.77 -4.65 7.88
N PHE A 6 0.36 -4.97 6.66
CA PHE A 6 0.99 -6.00 5.84
C PHE A 6 2.02 -5.35 4.92
N ILE A 7 3.25 -5.83 4.92
CA ILE A 7 4.28 -5.41 3.97
C ILE A 7 4.57 -6.61 3.07
N VAL A 8 4.23 -6.48 1.80
CA VAL A 8 4.35 -7.52 0.77
C VAL A 8 5.51 -7.17 -0.14
N ILE A 9 6.61 -7.94 -0.06
CA ILE A 9 7.79 -7.74 -0.91
C ILE A 9 7.69 -8.72 -2.07
N THR A 10 7.67 -8.24 -3.31
CA THR A 10 7.48 -9.07 -4.51
C THR A 10 8.14 -8.48 -5.75
N ASP A 11 8.63 -9.32 -6.66
CA ASP A 11 8.99 -8.96 -8.04
C ASP A 11 8.00 -9.48 -9.08
N GLY A 12 6.96 -10.21 -8.65
CA GLY A 12 6.05 -10.94 -9.52
C GLY A 12 4.66 -10.32 -9.66
N VAL A 13 4.02 -10.66 -10.77
CA VAL A 13 2.59 -10.44 -11.02
C VAL A 13 1.79 -11.53 -10.28
N PRO A 14 0.66 -11.21 -9.63
CA PRO A 14 -0.22 -12.24 -9.08
C PRO A 14 -0.73 -13.16 -10.19
N THR A 15 -1.02 -14.41 -9.83
CA THR A 15 -1.64 -15.39 -10.75
C THR A 15 -3.16 -15.46 -10.59
N ASP A 16 -3.67 -14.75 -9.58
CA ASP A 16 -5.06 -14.59 -9.18
C ASP A 16 -5.46 -13.11 -9.22
N GLU A 17 -6.69 -12.82 -8.77
CA GLU A 17 -7.28 -11.47 -8.75
C GLU A 17 -7.31 -10.89 -7.32
N PRO A 18 -6.22 -10.27 -6.83
CA PRO A 18 -6.17 -9.76 -5.46
C PRO A 18 -7.07 -8.53 -5.25
N LEU A 19 -7.40 -7.77 -6.32
CA LEU A 19 -8.26 -6.60 -6.24
C LEU A 19 -9.62 -6.92 -5.61
N ASP A 20 -10.29 -7.98 -6.07
CA ASP A 20 -11.59 -8.41 -5.56
C ASP A 20 -11.53 -8.73 -4.06
N SER A 21 -10.47 -9.40 -3.62
CA SER A 21 -10.25 -9.74 -2.22
C SER A 21 -10.03 -8.50 -1.35
N ILE A 22 -9.27 -7.53 -1.86
CA ILE A 22 -8.99 -6.25 -1.18
C ILE A 22 -10.27 -5.42 -1.09
N VAL A 23 -11.05 -5.30 -2.18
CA VAL A 23 -12.33 -4.59 -2.22
C VAL A 23 -13.34 -5.21 -1.24
N ALA A 24 -13.43 -6.55 -1.20
CA ALA A 24 -14.29 -7.25 -0.27
C ALA A 24 -13.89 -7.00 1.20
N LEU A 25 -12.59 -6.98 1.50
CA LEU A 25 -12.07 -6.65 2.83
C LEU A 25 -12.40 -5.21 3.20
N ALA A 26 -12.09 -4.24 2.34
CA ALA A 26 -12.35 -2.82 2.57
C ALA A 26 -13.84 -2.57 2.85
N SER A 27 -14.71 -3.17 2.03
CA SER A 27 -16.17 -3.10 2.19
C SER A 27 -16.67 -3.70 3.52
N ARG A 28 -16.02 -4.77 4.02
CA ARG A 28 -16.33 -5.35 5.34
C ARG A 28 -15.89 -4.43 6.48
N LEU A 29 -14.72 -3.80 6.35
CA LEU A 29 -14.21 -2.85 7.35
C LEU A 29 -15.07 -1.58 7.43
N ASP A 30 -15.52 -1.07 6.29
CA ASP A 30 -16.43 0.07 6.23
C ASP A 30 -17.79 -0.24 6.86
N ARG A 31 -18.44 -1.35 6.47
CA ARG A 31 -19.71 -1.77 7.09
C ARG A 31 -19.62 -2.02 8.59
N GLY A 32 -18.45 -2.46 9.06
CA GLY A 32 -18.18 -2.67 10.48
C GLY A 32 -17.79 -1.41 11.26
N ASN A 33 -17.75 -0.24 10.62
CA ASN A 33 -17.27 1.03 11.21
C ASN A 33 -15.88 0.92 11.86
N TYR A 34 -14.99 0.11 11.26
CA TYR A 34 -13.62 -0.01 11.77
C TYR A 34 -12.82 1.27 11.50
N PRO A 35 -11.83 1.62 12.34
CA PRO A 35 -10.90 2.71 12.06
C PRO A 35 -10.27 2.58 10.68
N LEU A 36 -10.01 3.70 9.98
CA LEU A 36 -9.38 3.67 8.65
C LEU A 36 -8.03 2.93 8.66
N THR A 37 -7.30 3.04 9.77
CA THR A 37 -5.99 2.43 10.00
C THR A 37 -6.07 1.00 10.53
N GLN A 38 -7.24 0.34 10.48
CA GLN A 38 -7.43 -1.00 11.01
C GLN A 38 -6.60 -2.05 10.25
N VAL A 39 -6.48 -1.90 8.94
CA VAL A 39 -5.65 -2.71 8.05
C VAL A 39 -4.99 -1.80 7.03
N GLY A 40 -3.69 -1.95 6.82
CA GLY A 40 -2.98 -1.40 5.68
C GLY A 40 -2.18 -2.49 4.95
N ILE A 41 -1.97 -2.31 3.66
CA ILE A 41 -1.22 -3.22 2.79
C ILE A 41 -0.23 -2.39 1.98
N GLN A 42 1.05 -2.54 2.28
CA GLN A 42 2.14 -1.95 1.52
C GLN A 42 2.73 -3.00 0.57
N PHE A 43 2.63 -2.79 -0.73
CA PHE A 43 3.45 -3.53 -1.69
C PHE A 43 4.80 -2.84 -1.85
N VAL A 44 5.87 -3.61 -1.77
CA VAL A 44 7.24 -3.19 -2.07
C VAL A 44 7.71 -3.99 -3.28
N GLN A 45 7.74 -3.35 -4.44
CA GLN A 45 8.23 -4.01 -5.63
C GLN A 45 9.76 -4.13 -5.56
N ILE A 46 10.28 -5.34 -5.66
CA ILE A 46 11.71 -5.59 -5.92
C ILE A 46 11.89 -6.10 -7.35
N GLY A 47 13.14 -6.15 -7.84
CA GLY A 47 13.40 -6.58 -9.22
C GLY A 47 12.88 -5.60 -10.28
N ASN A 48 12.85 -6.00 -11.55
CA ASN A 48 12.54 -5.10 -12.68
C ASN A 48 11.49 -5.67 -13.65
N ASP A 49 10.64 -6.59 -13.18
CA ASP A 49 9.53 -7.11 -13.98
C ASP A 49 8.54 -5.97 -14.31
N LYS A 50 8.40 -5.71 -15.61
CA LYS A 50 7.55 -4.62 -16.12
C LYS A 50 6.06 -4.90 -15.94
N GLN A 51 5.66 -6.17 -15.97
CA GLN A 51 4.27 -6.56 -15.73
C GLN A 51 3.93 -6.37 -14.26
N ALA A 52 4.85 -6.71 -13.35
CA ALA A 52 4.66 -6.46 -11.92
C ALA A 52 4.54 -4.94 -11.63
N THR A 53 5.40 -4.12 -12.24
CA THR A 53 5.30 -2.65 -12.12
C THR A 53 3.95 -2.13 -12.61
N LYS A 54 3.51 -2.59 -13.79
CA LYS A 54 2.23 -2.17 -14.35
C LYS A 54 1.08 -2.58 -13.45
N PHE A 55 1.05 -3.83 -13.01
CA PHE A 55 0.00 -4.36 -12.15
C PHE A 55 -0.09 -3.60 -10.83
N LEU A 56 1.05 -3.35 -10.16
CA LEU A 56 1.06 -2.63 -8.89
C LEU A 56 0.61 -1.18 -9.04
N ALA A 57 0.98 -0.51 -10.13
CA ALA A 57 0.49 0.84 -10.43
C ALA A 57 -1.03 0.85 -10.66
N GLU A 58 -1.56 -0.11 -11.43
CA GLU A 58 -3.00 -0.25 -11.65
C GLU A 58 -3.75 -0.54 -10.35
N LEU A 59 -3.21 -1.40 -9.49
CA LEU A 59 -3.81 -1.72 -8.19
C LEU A 59 -3.93 -0.48 -7.29
N ASP A 60 -2.92 0.38 -7.28
CA ASP A 60 -2.90 1.62 -6.52
C ASP A 60 -3.92 2.66 -7.06
N ASP A 61 -3.91 2.85 -8.38
CA ASP A 61 -4.81 3.78 -9.08
C ASP A 61 -6.28 3.35 -8.99
N ASP A 62 -6.59 2.08 -9.24
CA ASP A 62 -7.96 1.56 -9.24
C ASP A 62 -8.61 1.63 -7.84
N LEU A 63 -7.83 1.38 -6.79
CA LEU A 63 -8.34 1.50 -5.42
C LEU A 63 -8.62 2.95 -5.03
N SER A 64 -7.79 3.88 -5.49
CA SER A 64 -7.97 5.30 -5.19
C SER A 64 -9.11 5.95 -5.99
N GLN A 65 -9.40 5.47 -7.21
CA GLN A 65 -10.35 6.11 -8.13
C GLN A 65 -11.69 5.37 -8.30
N SER A 66 -11.72 4.05 -8.20
CA SER A 66 -12.78 3.26 -8.85
C SER A 66 -13.82 2.65 -7.91
N HIS A 67 -13.53 2.51 -6.61
CA HIS A 67 -14.34 1.64 -5.74
C HIS A 67 -15.10 2.33 -4.58
N ASN A 68 -14.96 3.64 -4.36
CA ASN A 68 -15.57 4.35 -3.22
C ASN A 68 -15.37 3.61 -1.86
N ILE A 69 -14.25 2.91 -1.74
CA ILE A 69 -13.83 2.19 -0.54
C ILE A 69 -12.73 2.99 0.16
N ARG A 70 -12.48 2.66 1.42
CA ARG A 70 -11.30 3.14 2.11
C ARG A 70 -10.01 2.77 1.38
N ASP A 71 -9.15 3.76 1.24
CA ASP A 71 -7.75 3.62 0.86
C ASP A 71 -6.98 2.85 1.96
N ILE A 72 -6.51 1.65 1.60
CA ILE A 72 -5.82 0.67 2.46
C ILE A 72 -4.61 0.01 1.77
N VAL A 73 -4.30 0.39 0.54
CA VAL A 73 -3.18 -0.16 -0.26
C VAL A 73 -2.27 0.99 -0.66
N ASP A 74 -0.96 0.78 -0.57
CA ASP A 74 0.06 1.66 -1.15
C ASP A 74 1.13 0.80 -1.84
N THR A 75 1.80 1.36 -2.84
CA THR A 75 2.88 0.68 -3.57
C THR A 75 4.16 1.52 -3.57
N THR A 76 5.30 0.85 -3.36
CA THR A 76 6.62 1.50 -3.39
C THR A 76 7.61 0.65 -4.19
N PRO A 77 8.15 1.16 -5.31
CA PRO A 77 9.21 0.47 -6.02
C PRO A 77 10.56 0.58 -5.29
N TYR A 78 11.30 -0.53 -5.26
CA TYR A 78 12.67 -0.64 -4.74
C TYR A 78 13.56 -1.38 -5.73
N PHE A 79 14.38 -0.63 -6.47
CA PHE A 79 15.23 -1.16 -7.54
C PHE A 79 16.72 -1.15 -7.17
N GLY A 80 17.05 -1.61 -5.96
CA GLY A 80 18.44 -1.71 -5.48
C GLY A 80 19.10 -0.37 -5.17
N ALA A 81 18.32 0.70 -5.01
CA ALA A 81 18.79 1.96 -4.48
C ALA A 81 19.23 1.82 -3.02
N GLU A 82 19.96 2.81 -2.50
CA GLU A 82 20.25 2.90 -1.08
C GLU A 82 18.94 2.94 -0.27
N LEU A 83 18.84 2.09 0.75
CA LEU A 83 17.68 2.02 1.62
C LEU A 83 17.73 3.16 2.65
N THR A 84 17.30 4.34 2.23
CA THR A 84 17.31 5.53 3.08
C THR A 84 16.25 5.44 4.19
N ALA A 85 16.44 6.21 5.27
CA ALA A 85 15.43 6.34 6.31
C ALA A 85 14.08 6.84 5.77
N GLU A 86 14.11 7.71 4.76
CA GLU A 86 12.91 8.23 4.11
C GLU A 86 12.15 7.13 3.37
N MET A 87 12.87 6.29 2.64
CA MET A 87 12.30 5.14 1.94
C MET A 87 11.73 4.11 2.91
N LEU A 88 12.45 3.80 4.01
CA LEU A 88 11.95 2.93 5.07
C LEU A 88 10.67 3.48 5.70
N ILE A 89 10.60 4.78 5.96
CA ILE A 89 9.39 5.40 6.51
C ILE A 89 8.22 5.27 5.55
N LYS A 90 8.44 5.47 4.24
CA LYS A 90 7.39 5.24 3.24
C LYS A 90 6.93 3.77 3.27
N ILE A 91 7.86 2.82 3.21
CA ILE A 91 7.55 1.38 3.25
C ILE A 91 6.78 0.97 4.52
N LEU A 92 7.17 1.53 5.67
CA LEU A 92 6.59 1.12 6.96
C LEU A 92 5.24 1.79 7.25
N LEU A 93 5.01 3.00 6.74
CA LEU A 93 3.87 3.83 7.15
C LEU A 93 2.97 4.28 6.01
N GLY A 94 3.36 4.16 4.74
CA GLY A 94 2.59 4.59 3.57
C GLY A 94 1.18 4.01 3.59
N GLY A 95 1.07 2.69 3.62
CA GLY A 95 -0.20 1.96 3.65
C GLY A 95 -1.09 2.16 4.90
N ILE A 96 -0.65 2.90 5.92
CA ILE A 96 -1.46 3.18 7.13
C ILE A 96 -1.49 4.67 7.53
N ASN A 97 -0.71 5.53 6.90
CA ASN A 97 -0.62 6.95 7.26
C ASN A 97 -0.64 7.81 6.00
N ARG A 98 -1.84 8.31 5.67
CA ARG A 98 -2.08 9.18 4.51
C ARG A 98 -1.22 10.43 4.46
N ARG A 99 -0.69 10.92 5.59
CA ARG A 99 0.24 12.06 5.55
C ARG A 99 1.62 11.63 5.05
N VAL A 100 2.09 10.45 5.48
CA VAL A 100 3.36 9.87 5.02
C VAL A 100 3.27 9.48 3.56
N ASP A 101 2.16 8.87 3.15
CA ASP A 101 1.90 8.60 1.74
C ASP A 101 2.01 9.88 0.88
N ARG A 102 1.27 10.94 1.25
CA ARG A 102 1.24 12.21 0.48
C ARG A 102 2.49 13.08 0.57
N ARG A 103 3.19 13.10 1.70
CA ARG A 103 4.29 14.05 1.98
C ARG A 103 5.64 13.36 2.22
N GLY A 104 5.70 12.04 2.09
CA GLY A 104 6.87 11.25 2.45
C GLY A 104 7.25 11.38 3.93
N ALA A 105 8.54 11.16 4.21
CA ALA A 105 9.06 11.14 5.58
C ALA A 105 8.91 12.46 6.35
N GLN A 106 8.77 13.59 5.65
CA GLN A 106 8.49 14.91 6.26
C GLN A 106 7.21 14.93 7.10
N ALA A 107 6.28 13.99 6.88
CA ALA A 107 5.06 13.89 7.66
C ALA A 107 5.25 13.40 9.10
N VAL A 108 6.43 12.85 9.42
CA VAL A 108 6.73 12.23 10.72
C VAL A 108 8.12 12.60 11.24
N MET A 109 9.03 13.05 10.37
CA MET A 109 10.26 13.70 10.78
C MET A 109 9.94 15.17 11.13
N ASN A 110 9.95 15.49 12.43
CA ASN A 110 9.99 16.88 12.87
C ASN A 110 11.39 17.43 12.57
N LEU A 111 11.56 18.02 11.38
CA LEU A 111 12.64 18.96 11.07
C LEU A 111 12.03 20.35 10.90
#